data_AF-A0A3A4NQ99-F1
#
_entry.id   AF-A0A3A4NQ99-F1
#
_cell.length_a   1.000
_cell.length_b   1.000
_cell.length_c   1.000
_cell.angle_alpha   90.00
_cell.angle_beta   90.00
_cell.angle_gamma   90.00
#
_symmetry.space_group_name_H-M   'P 1'
#
loop_
_entity.id
_entity.type
_entity.pdbx_description
1 polymer ?
#
loop_
_entity_poly.entity_id
_entity_poly.type
_entity_poly.pdbx_seq_one_letter_code
_entity_poly.pdbx_strand_id
1 'polypeptide(L)' 'MKAAKDSLLKLYESMQRLRKFEEEVSVQFANGNVPGFVHLYIGQEAVAVGACSSLRP' A
#
# COMPACT_ATOMS: atom_id res chain seq x y z
N MET A 1 24.57 -6.19 -1.54
CA MET A 1 24.53 -5.16 -0.49
C MET A 1 23.29 -5.40 0.36
N LYS A 2 23.40 -5.43 1.70
CA LYS A 2 22.26 -5.70 2.59
C LYS A 2 21.59 -4.36 2.94
N ALA A 3 20.28 -4.23 2.75
CA ALA A 3 19.56 -3.02 3.13
C ALA A 3 19.61 -2.84 4.66
N ALA A 4 19.70 -1.59 5.12
CA ALA A 4 19.67 -1.29 6.55
C ALA A 4 18.32 -1.72 7.16
N LYS A 5 18.35 -2.20 8.41
CA LYS A 5 17.15 -2.68 9.11
C LYS A 5 16.03 -1.64 9.09
N ASP A 6 16.36 -0.39 9.36
CA ASP A 6 15.38 0.70 9.39
C ASP A 6 14.77 0.98 8.01
N SER A 7 15.55 0.81 6.94
CA SER A 7 15.02 0.91 5.57
C SER A 7 14.02 -0.21 5.29
N LEU A 8 14.34 -1.45 5.69
CA LEU A 8 13.42 -2.59 5.53
C LEU A 8 12.13 -2.41 6.34
N LEU A 9 12.22 -1.92 7.57
CA LEU A 9 11.06 -1.63 8.40
C LEU A 9 10.18 -0.56 7.76
N LYS A 10 10.76 0.52 7.22
CA LYS A 10 10.00 1.56 6.50
C LYS A 10 9.26 1.02 5.27
N LEU A 11 9.90 0.16 4.49
CA LEU A 11 9.26 -0.47 3.32
C LEU A 11 8.10 -1.38 3.76
N TYR A 12 8.32 -2.19 4.79
CA TYR A 12 7.27 -3.04 5.37
C TYR A 12 6.09 -2.23 5.91
N GLU A 13 6.35 -1.18 6.69
CA GLU A 13 5.32 -0.28 7.21
C GLU A 13 4.52 0.38 6.09
N SER A 14 5.19 0.77 5.01
CA SER A 14 4.53 1.34 3.83
C SER A 14 3.60 0.33 3.15
N MET A 15 4.06 -0.91 2.94
CA MET A 15 3.22 -1.97 2.37
C MET A 15 2.02 -2.30 3.26
N GLN A 16 2.23 -2.40 4.58
CA GLN A 16 1.13 -2.65 5.52
C GLN A 16 0.13 -1.50 5.58
N ARG A 17 0.59 -0.25 5.41
CA ARG A 17 -0.31 0.91 5.32
C ARG A 17 -1.19 0.84 4.08
N LEU A 18 -0.62 0.53 2.92
CA LEU A 18 -1.38 0.33 1.68
C LEU A 18 -2.41 -0.77 1.86
N ARG A 19 -2.01 -1.95 2.35
CA ARG A 19 -2.91 -3.08 2.59
C ARG A 19 -4.11 -2.70 3.45
N LYS A 20 -3.86 -2.07 4.60
CA LYS A 20 -4.94 -1.70 5.54
C LYS A 20 -5.88 -0.64 4.97
N PHE A 21 -5.33 0.33 4.23
CA PHE A 21 -6.13 1.33 3.55
C PHE A 21 -7.07 0.68 2.54
N GLU A 22 -6.54 -0.21 1.70
CA GLU A 22 -7.29 -0.94 0.68
C GLU A 22 -8.39 -1.84 1.28
N GLU A 23 -8.08 -2.56 2.36
CA GLU A 23 -9.05 -3.38 3.10
C GLU A 23 -10.20 -2.52 3.63
N GLU A 24 -9.91 -1.35 4.20
CA GLU A 24 -10.93 -0.42 4.69
C GLU A 24 -11.74 0.17 3.53
N VAL A 25 -11.10 0.57 2.42
CA VAL A 25 -11.80 1.03 1.22
C VAL A 25 -12.75 -0.04 0.69
N SER A 26 -12.36 -1.32 0.71
CA SER A 26 -13.23 -2.43 0.33
C SER A 26 -14.48 -2.51 1.22
N VAL A 27 -14.33 -2.32 2.53
CA VAL A 27 -15.46 -2.31 3.49
C VAL A 27 -16.37 -1.12 3.24
N GLN A 28 -15.80 0.08 3.09
CA GLN A 28 -16.58 1.30 2.86
C GLN A 28 -17.31 1.27 1.51
N PHE A 29 -16.71 0.67 0.48
CA PHE A 29 -17.35 0.43 -0.79
C PHE A 29 -18.54 -0.53 -0.66
N ALA A 30 -18.35 -1.66 0.03
CA ALA A 30 -19.44 -2.62 0.29
C ALA A 30 -20.59 -2.00 1.09
N ASN A 31 -20.31 -1.05 1.97
CA ASN A 31 -21.30 -0.29 2.73
C ASN A 31 -21.98 0.84 1.92
N GLY A 32 -21.57 1.08 0.66
CA GLY A 32 -22.11 2.14 -0.19
C GLY A 32 -21.61 3.54 0.14
N ASN A 33 -20.62 3.68 1.03
CA ASN A 33 -20.05 4.97 1.43
C ASN A 33 -19.06 5.52 0.39
N VAL A 34 -18.55 4.67 -0.51
CA VAL A 34 -17.69 5.06 -1.63
C VAL A 34 -18.46 4.88 -2.94
N PRO A 35 -18.87 5.96 -3.62
CA PRO A 35 -19.63 5.87 -4.86
C PRO A 35 -18.75 5.50 -6.06
N GLY A 36 -19.37 4.90 -7.09
CA GLY A 36 -18.71 4.59 -8.36
C GLY A 36 -18.05 3.21 -8.38
N PHE A 37 -16.77 3.15 -8.77
CA PHE A 37 -16.01 1.90 -8.89
C PHE A 37 -14.70 2.01 -8.10
N VAL A 38 -14.38 0.94 -7.37
CA VAL A 38 -13.13 0.81 -6.62
C VAL A 38 -12.25 -0.24 -7.28
N HIS A 39 -10.99 0.11 -7.53
CA HIS A 39 -9.97 -0.80 -8.01
C HIS A 39 -8.97 -1.01 -6.89
N LEU A 40 -8.95 -2.24 -6.34
CA LEU A 40 -8.06 -2.56 -5.24
C LEU A 40 -6.68 -2.98 -5.74
N TYR A 41 -5.64 -2.53 -5.05
CA TYR A 41 -4.22 -2.83 -5.27
C TYR A 41 -3.68 -3.90 -4.30
N ILE A 42 -4.56 -4.58 -3.56
CA ILE A 42 -4.21 -5.65 -2.63
C ILE A 42 -3.39 -6.72 -3.33
N GLY A 43 -2.21 -7.02 -2.78
CA GLY A 43 -1.26 -8.01 -3.31
C GLY A 43 -0.22 -7.42 -4.26
N GLN A 44 -0.30 -6.13 -4.60
CA GLN A 44 0.65 -5.44 -5.47
C GLN A 44 1.50 -4.40 -4.72
N GLU A 45 1.45 -4.36 -3.38
CA GLU A 45 2.06 -3.30 -2.57
C GLU A 45 3.57 -3.18 -2.78
N ALA A 46 4.25 -4.31 -3.00
CA ALA A 46 5.69 -4.33 -3.26
C ALA A 46 6.07 -3.57 -4.53
N VAL A 47 5.19 -3.52 -5.54
CA VAL A 47 5.42 -2.80 -6.79
C VAL A 47 5.45 -1.30 -6.52
N ALA A 48 4.40 -0.76 -5.91
CA ALA A 48 4.31 0.67 -5.60
C ALA A 48 5.40 1.11 -4.61
N VAL A 49 5.56 0.38 -3.49
CA VAL A 49 6.54 0.73 -2.45
C VAL A 49 7.97 0.60 -2.97
N GLY A 50 8.29 -0.48 -3.69
CA GLY A 50 9.61 -0.70 -4.26
C GLY A 50 9.99 0.37 -5.28
N ALA A 51 9.10 0.63 -6.25
CA ALA A 51 9.33 1.64 -7.29
C ALA A 51 9.52 3.03 -6.67
N CYS A 52 8.58 3.48 -5.81
CA CYS A 52 8.63 4.80 -5.21
C CYS A 52 9.84 4.98 -4.28
N SER A 53 10.29 3.93 -3.59
CA SER A 53 11.47 4.01 -2.71
C SER A 53 12.79 4.30 -3.46
N SER A 54 12.80 4.10 -4.78
CA SER A 54 13.97 4.34 -5.64
C SER A 54 13.95 5.72 -6.30
N LEU A 55 12.87 6.49 -6.13
CA LEU A 55 12.70 7.83 -6.72
C LEU A 55 13.10 8.93 -5.73
N ARG A 56 13.37 10.13 -6.25
CA ARG A 56 13.46 11.35 -5.44
C ARG A 56 12.09 12.04 -5.40
N PRO A 57 11.74 12.72 -4.29
CA PRO A 57 10.51 13.51 -4.20
C PRO A 57 10.41 14.58 -5.29
#